data_AF-A0A535KDV1-F1
#
_entry.id   AF-A0A535KDV1-F1
#
_cell.length_a   1.000
_cell.length_b   1.000
_cell.length_c   1.000
_cell.angle_alpha   90.00
_cell.angle_beta   90.00
_cell.angle_gamma   90.00
#
_symmetry.space_group_name_H-M   'P 1'
#
loop_
_entity.id
_entity.type
_entity.pdbx_description
1 polymer ?
#
loop_
_entity_poly.entity_id
_entity_poly.type
_entity_poly.pdbx_seq_one_letter_code
_entity_poly.pdbx_strand_id
1 'polypeptide(L)'
;MPEVARAVYRTVYANGENRGGLLRAIFFEVSSLAPDTEDAAREVIAALMGSLVMYLTGQMSSGRLRRMHPLLSLQSFVGPIFFHLMTRPAAERVLGIEIGGEDAVAELSEAWLRAMQPEETR
;
A
#
# COMPACT_ATOMS: atom_id res chain seq x y z
N MET A 1 7.82 -1.25 8.04
CA MET A 1 6.88 -1.52 6.92
C MET A 1 5.79 -2.51 7.29
N PRO A 2 6.06 -3.71 7.84
CA PRO A 2 4.99 -4.63 8.27
C PRO A 2 4.01 -4.00 9.26
N GLU A 3 4.50 -3.28 10.27
CA GLU A 3 3.62 -2.60 11.23
C GLU A 3 2.79 -1.48 10.59
N VAL A 4 3.32 -0.81 9.56
CA VAL A 4 2.57 0.20 8.79
C VAL A 4 1.41 -0.49 8.06
N ALA A 5 1.65 -1.64 7.45
CA ALA A 5 0.60 -2.42 6.79
C ALA A 5 -0.45 -2.95 7.77
N ARG A 6 -0.03 -3.44 8.94
CA ARG A 6 -0.94 -3.85 10.02
C ARG A 6 -1.79 -2.67 10.49
N ALA A 7 -1.19 -1.49 10.70
CA ALA A 7 -1.93 -0.28 11.07
C ALA A 7 -2.95 0.14 10.01
N VAL A 8 -2.59 0.08 8.72
CA VAL A 8 -3.52 0.34 7.61
C VAL A 8 -4.67 -0.67 7.62
N TYR A 9 -4.38 -1.96 7.73
CA TYR A 9 -5.41 -3.00 7.81
C TYR A 9 -6.37 -2.75 8.98
N ARG A 10 -5.82 -2.51 10.18
CA ARG A 10 -6.62 -2.20 11.37
C ARG A 10 -7.48 -0.95 11.19
N THR A 11 -7.03 0.03 10.40
CA THR A 11 -7.83 1.23 10.08
C THR A 11 -8.99 0.92 9.14
N VAL A 12 -8.76 0.04 8.16
CA VAL A 12 -9.78 -0.37 7.19
C VAL A 12 -10.86 -1.24 7.83
N TYR A 13 -10.47 -2.06 8.82
CA TYR A 13 -11.35 -3.00 9.52
C TYR A 13 -11.62 -2.61 10.98
N ALA A 14 -11.42 -1.34 11.35
CA ALA A 14 -11.56 -0.86 12.73
C ALA A 14 -13.00 -0.99 13.25
N ASN A 15 -13.15 -1.23 14.55
CA ASN A 15 -14.43 -1.12 15.27
C ASN A 15 -15.58 -1.97 14.68
N GLY A 16 -15.28 -3.06 13.99
CA GLY A 16 -16.29 -3.91 13.33
C GLY A 16 -16.82 -3.33 12.00
N GLU A 17 -16.32 -2.18 11.57
CA GLU A 17 -16.62 -1.61 10.25
C GLU A 17 -15.72 -2.23 9.17
N ASN A 18 -16.24 -2.37 7.95
CA ASN A 18 -15.44 -2.72 6.78
C ASN A 18 -15.44 -1.54 5.81
N ARG A 19 -14.35 -0.77 5.81
CA ARG A 19 -14.16 0.41 4.95
C ARG A 19 -13.69 0.06 3.53
N GLY A 20 -13.72 -1.22 3.15
CA GLY A 20 -13.34 -1.67 1.82
C GLY A 20 -14.21 -1.07 0.70
N GLY A 21 -15.49 -0.78 0.97
CA GLY A 21 -16.34 -0.06 0.02
C GLY A 21 -15.84 1.35 -0.29
N LEU A 22 -15.47 2.10 0.76
CA LEU A 22 -14.91 3.44 0.66
C LEU A 22 -13.58 3.44 -0.12
N LEU A 23 -12.69 2.48 0.16
CA LEU A 23 -11.42 2.35 -0.57
C LEU A 23 -11.63 2.16 -2.08
N ARG A 24 -12.64 1.38 -2.48
CA ARG A 24 -12.98 1.18 -3.91
C ARG A 24 -13.49 2.45 -4.55
N ALA A 25 -14.33 3.22 -3.84
CA ALA A 25 -14.86 4.49 -4.33
C ALA A 25 -13.74 5.52 -4.53
N ILE A 26 -12.86 5.70 -3.53
CA ILE A 26 -11.71 6.60 -3.63
C ILE A 26 -10.81 6.20 -4.81
N PHE A 27 -10.51 4.91 -4.95
CA PHE A 27 -9.68 4.42 -6.05
C PHE A 27 -10.32 4.70 -7.41
N PHE A 28 -11.63 4.46 -7.55
CA PHE A 28 -12.38 4.77 -8.77
C PHE A 28 -12.31 6.28 -9.09
N GLU A 29 -12.65 7.14 -8.13
CA GLU A 29 -12.65 8.60 -8.30
C GLU A 29 -11.26 9.12 -8.69
N VAL A 30 -10.21 8.76 -7.95
CA VAL A 30 -8.84 9.20 -8.24
C VAL A 30 -8.35 8.67 -9.60
N SER A 31 -8.70 7.42 -9.95
CA SER A 31 -8.32 6.84 -11.25
C SER A 31 -9.06 7.45 -12.43
N SER A 32 -10.23 8.04 -12.20
CA SER A 32 -11.04 8.69 -13.24
C SER A 32 -10.50 10.07 -13.65
N LEU A 33 -9.62 10.68 -12.84
CA LEU A 33 -9.03 12.00 -13.07
C LEU A 33 -10.09 13.06 -13.43
N ALA A 34 -11.25 13.03 -12.78
CA ALA A 34 -12.30 14.00 -13.05
C ALA A 34 -11.79 15.43 -12.76
N PRO A 35 -12.06 16.42 -13.64
CA PRO A 35 -11.50 17.78 -13.52
C PRO A 35 -11.74 18.42 -12.15
N ASP A 36 -12.91 18.19 -11.54
CA ASP A 36 -13.30 18.75 -10.24
C ASP A 36 -12.58 18.08 -9.04
N THR A 37 -11.81 17.03 -9.28
CA THR A 37 -11.04 16.30 -8.26
C THR A 37 -9.54 16.46 -8.41
N GLU A 38 -9.04 17.10 -9.47
CA GLU A 38 -7.60 17.16 -9.76
C GLU A 38 -6.82 17.93 -8.69
N ASP A 39 -7.31 19.10 -8.28
CA ASP A 39 -6.64 19.93 -7.27
C ASP A 39 -6.66 19.27 -5.89
N ALA A 40 -7.81 18.71 -5.49
CA ALA A 40 -7.95 17.98 -4.24
C ALA A 40 -7.10 16.70 -4.23
N ALA A 41 -7.08 15.95 -5.34
CA ALA A 41 -6.24 14.78 -5.50
C ALA A 41 -4.75 15.17 -5.47
N ARG A 42 -4.34 16.25 -6.12
CA ARG A 42 -2.97 16.75 -6.11
C ARG A 42 -2.52 17.09 -4.70
N GLU A 43 -3.34 17.79 -3.91
CA GLU A 43 -2.99 18.17 -2.54
C GLU A 43 -2.89 16.95 -1.63
N VAL A 44 -3.87 16.05 -1.69
CA VAL A 44 -3.88 14.82 -0.88
C VAL A 44 -2.75 13.86 -1.28
N ILE A 45 -2.54 13.65 -2.58
CA ILE A 45 -1.44 12.81 -3.10
C ILE A 45 -0.10 13.43 -2.74
N ALA A 46 0.09 14.74 -2.90
CA ALA A 46 1.34 15.40 -2.54
C ALA A 46 1.63 15.30 -1.03
N ALA A 47 0.62 15.52 -0.18
CA ALA A 47 0.76 15.43 1.26
C ALA A 47 1.06 14.00 1.74
N LEU A 48 0.31 13.00 1.25
CA LEU A 48 0.44 11.62 1.70
C LEU A 48 1.66 10.91 1.10
N MET A 49 1.92 11.11 -0.20
CA MET A 49 3.00 10.42 -0.90
C MET A 49 4.33 11.15 -0.76
N GLY A 50 4.34 12.48 -0.64
CA GLY A 50 5.56 13.29 -0.59
C GLY A 50 6.49 12.89 0.54
N SER A 51 5.97 12.78 1.77
CA SER A 51 6.78 12.38 2.93
C SER A 51 7.30 10.94 2.82
N LEU A 52 6.50 10.01 2.29
CA LEU A 52 6.91 8.62 2.08
C LEU A 52 7.98 8.50 1.00
N VAL A 53 7.82 9.21 -0.12
CA VAL A 53 8.80 9.26 -1.20
C VAL A 53 10.14 9.84 -0.71
N MET A 54 10.09 10.93 0.06
CA MET A 54 11.29 11.51 0.66
C MET A 54 11.99 10.55 1.63
N TYR A 55 11.22 9.88 2.49
CA TYR A 55 11.74 8.87 3.39
C TYR A 55 12.43 7.73 2.62
N LEU A 56 11.75 7.13 1.64
CA LEU A 56 12.29 6.03 0.83
C LEU A 56 13.57 6.46 0.12
N THR A 57 13.57 7.65 -0.49
CA THR A 57 14.75 8.22 -1.16
C THR A 57 15.92 8.35 -0.19
N GLY A 58 15.68 8.84 1.04
CA GLY A 58 16.71 8.94 2.08
C GLY A 58 17.25 7.59 2.56
N GLN A 59 16.39 6.57 2.65
CA GLN A 59 16.83 5.21 2.98
C GLN A 59 17.70 4.62 1.86
N MET A 60 17.30 4.81 0.59
CA MET A 60 18.05 4.36 -0.58
C MET A 60 19.41 5.05 -0.72
N SER A 61 19.47 6.36 -0.50
CA SER A 61 20.72 7.12 -0.58
C SER A 61 21.70 6.72 0.52
N SER A 62 21.20 6.36 1.71
CA SER A 62 22.00 5.84 2.81
C SER A 62 22.42 4.37 2.68
N GLY A 63 22.04 3.69 1.60
CA GLY A 63 22.35 2.28 1.39
C GLY A 63 21.57 1.30 2.28
N ARG A 64 20.54 1.75 3.00
CA ARG A 64 19.68 0.89 3.83
C ARG A 64 18.59 0.17 3.03
N LEU A 65 18.27 0.68 1.84
CA LEU A 65 17.37 0.05 0.88
C LEU A 65 18.04 -0.02 -0.50
N ARG A 66 17.66 -1.04 -1.29
CA ARG A 66 17.99 -1.13 -2.72
C ARG A 66 17.60 0.14 -3.45
N ARG A 67 18.48 0.62 -4.34
CA ARG A 67 18.16 1.75 -5.22
C ARG A 67 17.13 1.34 -6.26
N MET A 68 16.02 2.07 -6.30
CA MET A 68 15.02 1.96 -7.35
C MET A 68 14.22 3.27 -7.42
N HIS A 69 13.39 3.44 -8.45
CA HIS A 69 12.52 4.60 -8.54
C HIS A 69 11.57 4.66 -7.30
N PRO A 70 11.55 5.75 -6.49
CA PRO A 70 10.81 5.79 -5.23
C PRO A 70 9.31 5.52 -5.38
N LEU A 71 8.69 6.02 -6.46
CA LEU A 71 7.29 5.75 -6.75
C LEU A 71 7.04 4.26 -7.01
N LEU A 72 7.94 3.57 -7.71
CA LEU A 72 7.80 2.14 -7.97
C LEU A 72 8.01 1.33 -6.69
N SER A 73 8.88 1.81 -5.79
CA SER A 73 9.09 1.20 -4.47
C SER A 73 7.84 1.31 -3.62
N LEU A 74 7.18 2.46 -3.65
CA LEU A 74 5.93 2.66 -2.93
C LEU A 74 4.78 1.88 -3.56
N GLN A 75 4.68 1.84 -4.89
CA GLN A 75 3.69 1.03 -5.60
C GLN A 75 3.86 -0.48 -5.33
N SER A 76 5.08 -1.00 -5.27
CA SER A 76 5.32 -2.41 -4.96
C SER A 76 4.99 -2.77 -3.51
N PHE A 77 4.98 -1.79 -2.60
CA PHE A 77 4.48 -1.97 -1.23
C PHE A 77 2.95 -1.91 -1.17
N VAL A 78 2.37 -0.83 -1.69
CA VAL A 78 0.93 -0.54 -1.58
C VAL A 78 0.08 -1.46 -2.46
N GLY A 79 0.53 -1.75 -3.68
CA GLY A 79 -0.23 -2.48 -4.68
C GLY A 79 -0.72 -3.85 -4.20
N PRO A 80 0.17 -4.76 -3.73
CA PRO A 80 -0.25 -6.07 -3.24
C PRO A 80 -1.21 -6.00 -2.05
N ILE A 81 -0.95 -5.10 -1.09
CA ILE A 81 -1.81 -4.88 0.07
C ILE A 81 -3.20 -4.43 -0.38
N PHE A 82 -3.26 -3.40 -1.24
CA PHE A 82 -4.49 -2.86 -1.76
C PHE A 82 -5.29 -3.90 -2.54
N PHE A 83 -4.63 -4.67 -3.41
CA PHE A 83 -5.24 -5.76 -4.16
C PHE A 83 -5.83 -6.84 -3.24
N HIS A 84 -5.09 -7.24 -2.20
CA HIS A 84 -5.57 -8.19 -1.20
C HIS A 84 -6.85 -7.65 -0.51
N LEU A 85 -6.81 -6.41 -0.01
CA LEU A 85 -7.97 -5.79 0.66
C LEU A 85 -9.21 -5.73 -0.24
N MET A 86 -9.04 -5.44 -1.53
CA MET A 86 -10.14 -5.36 -2.49
C MET A 86 -10.74 -6.72 -2.84
N THR A 87 -9.90 -7.74 -2.98
CA THR A 87 -10.30 -9.06 -3.50
C THR A 87 -10.63 -10.07 -2.41
N ARG A 88 -10.20 -9.82 -1.16
CA ARG A 88 -10.45 -10.71 -0.01
C ARG A 88 -11.91 -11.15 0.14
N PRO A 89 -12.94 -10.27 0.06
CA PRO A 89 -14.32 -10.73 0.19
C PRO A 89 -14.74 -11.73 -0.90
N ALA A 90 -14.19 -11.63 -2.11
CA ALA A 90 -14.44 -12.58 -3.18
C ALA A 90 -13.70 -13.90 -2.92
N ALA A 91 -12.44 -13.84 -2.49
CA ALA A 91 -11.67 -15.03 -2.10
C ALA A 91 -12.39 -15.84 -1.00
N GLU A 92 -12.90 -15.16 0.03
CA GLU A 92 -13.60 -15.81 1.15
C GLU A 92 -14.97 -16.34 0.73
N ARG A 93 -15.81 -15.51 0.10
CA ARG A 93 -17.22 -15.87 -0.16
C ARG A 93 -17.42 -16.75 -1.40
N VAL A 94 -16.57 -16.61 -2.40
CA VAL A 94 -16.71 -17.32 -3.69
C VAL A 94 -15.81 -18.53 -3.73
N LEU A 95 -14.58 -18.42 -3.25
CA LEU A 95 -13.59 -19.51 -3.32
C LEU A 95 -13.46 -20.29 -2.00
N GLY A 96 -14.04 -19.80 -0.89
CA GLY A 96 -13.89 -20.43 0.43
C GLY A 96 -12.46 -20.38 0.98
N ILE A 97 -11.63 -19.47 0.45
CA ILE A 97 -10.23 -19.33 0.87
C ILE A 97 -10.18 -18.31 2.01
N GLU A 98 -9.87 -18.78 3.20
CA GLU A 98 -9.64 -17.92 4.36
C GLU A 98 -8.15 -17.60 4.49
N ILE A 99 -7.83 -16.31 4.52
CA ILE A 99 -6.50 -15.81 4.86
C ILE A 99 -6.69 -14.74 5.93
N GLY A 100 -5.98 -14.89 7.05
CA GLY A 100 -5.96 -13.89 8.10
C GLY A 100 -5.54 -12.53 7.53
N GLY A 101 -6.46 -11.58 7.45
CA GLY A 101 -6.21 -10.35 6.68
C GLY A 101 -5.06 -9.51 7.22
N GLU A 102 -4.87 -9.45 8.54
CA GLU A 102 -3.74 -8.73 9.15
C GLU A 102 -2.41 -9.44 8.88
N ASP A 103 -2.39 -10.77 8.90
CA ASP A 103 -1.19 -11.56 8.61
C ASP A 103 -0.84 -11.53 7.12
N ALA A 104 -1.83 -11.53 6.24
CA ALA A 104 -1.62 -11.36 4.80
C ALA A 104 -0.91 -10.05 4.47
N VAL A 105 -1.36 -8.92 5.03
CA VAL A 105 -0.73 -7.63 4.75
C VAL A 105 0.68 -7.54 5.37
N ALA A 106 0.92 -8.23 6.48
CA ALA A 106 2.25 -8.33 7.08
C ALA A 106 3.19 -9.15 6.17
N GLU A 107 2.74 -10.30 5.69
CA GLU A 107 3.51 -11.17 4.80
C GLU A 107 3.86 -10.47 3.48
N LEU A 108 2.91 -9.76 2.87
CA LEU A 108 3.14 -8.95 1.67
C LEU A 108 4.17 -7.83 1.92
N SER A 109 4.15 -7.24 3.12
CA SER A 109 5.12 -6.22 3.52
C SER A 109 6.52 -6.79 3.75
N GLU A 110 6.61 -8.01 4.28
CA GLU A 110 7.87 -8.73 4.45
C GLU A 110 8.46 -9.14 3.11
N ALA A 111 7.63 -9.55 2.15
CA ALA A 111 8.05 -9.79 0.77
C ALA A 111 8.65 -8.52 0.15
N TRP A 112 8.03 -7.36 0.36
CA TRP A 112 8.60 -6.08 -0.05
C TRP A 112 9.95 -5.79 0.63
N LEU A 113 10.06 -5.99 1.95
CA LEU A 113 11.32 -5.77 2.67
C LEU A 113 12.47 -6.63 2.12
N ARG A 114 12.19 -7.91 1.84
CA ARG A 114 13.15 -8.80 1.20
C ARG A 114 13.58 -8.29 -0.16
N ALA A 115 12.64 -7.85 -1.00
CA ALA A 115 12.93 -7.28 -2.33
C ALA A 115 13.67 -5.93 -2.28
N MET A 116 13.63 -5.25 -1.14
CA MET A 116 14.27 -3.96 -0.90
C MET A 116 15.60 -4.06 -0.17
N GLN A 117 16.08 -5.27 0.14
CA GLN A 117 17.42 -5.45 0.69
C GLN A 117 18.46 -4.83 -0.26
N PRO A 118 19.45 -4.06 0.26
CA PRO A 118 20.53 -3.53 -0.55
C PRO A 118 21.22 -4.63 -1.35
N GLU A 119 21.61 -4.32 -2.59
CA GLU A 119 22.36 -5.25 -3.41
C GLU A 119 23.72 -5.51 -2.75
N GLU A 120 24.08 -6.77 -2.56
CA GLU A 120 25.44 -7.13 -2.18
C GLU A 120 26.39 -6.58 -3.26
N THR A 121 27.38 -5.80 -2.84
CA THR A 121 28.40 -5.30 -3.76
C THR A 121 29.15 -6.52 -4.30
N ARG A 122 28.86 -6.89 -5.55
CA ARG A 122 29.53 -7.98 -6.25
C ARG A 122 30.82 -7.51 -6.88
#